data_AF-A0A5E4Q027-F1
#
_entry.id   AF-A0A5E4Q027-F1
#
_cell.length_a   1.000
_cell.length_b   1.000
_cell.length_c   1.000
_cell.angle_alpha   90.00
_cell.angle_beta   90.00
_cell.angle_gamma   90.00
#
_symmetry.space_group_name_H-M   'P 1'
#
loop_
_entity.id
_entity.type
_entity.pdbx_description
1 polymer ?
#
loop_
_entity_poly.entity_id
_entity_poly.type
_entity_poly.pdbx_seq_one_letter_code
_entity_poly.pdbx_strand_id
1 'polypeptide(L)'
;MFQKLVAEKVKHFFRCYAINRHKMTVLTPSYHAESYSPDDNRFDHRQFLYRVHWNWQFKRIDEAVTHMEKKKRGSVPNDAEQNPTINHMSIVPPHFNMRRDRKGVLI
;
A
#
# COMPACT_ATOMS: atom_id res chain seq x y z
N MET A 1 -7.06 -8.75 -14.48
CA MET A 1 -7.37 -7.45 -15.11
C MET A 1 -7.93 -6.43 -14.12
N PHE A 2 -9.11 -6.64 -13.51
CA PHE A 2 -9.66 -5.69 -12.51
C PHE A 2 -8.72 -5.35 -11.36
N GLN A 3 -8.08 -6.35 -10.75
CA GLN A 3 -7.14 -6.14 -9.63
C GLN A 3 -5.93 -5.28 -10.01
N LYS A 4 -5.44 -5.39 -11.25
CA LYS A 4 -4.35 -4.54 -11.76
C LYS A 4 -4.80 -3.08 -11.91
N LEU A 5 -6.02 -2.85 -12.39
CA LEU A 5 -6.57 -1.50 -12.55
C LEU A 5 -6.70 -0.79 -11.20
N VAL A 6 -7.21 -1.50 -10.18
CA VAL A 6 -7.31 -0.97 -8.81
C VAL A 6 -5.92 -0.63 -8.27
N ALA A 7 -4.94 -1.53 -8.42
CA ALA A 7 -3.58 -1.28 -8.00
C ALA A 7 -2.98 -0.03 -8.64
N GLU A 8 -3.15 0.16 -9.95
CA GLU A 8 -2.64 1.35 -10.64
C GLU A 8 -3.32 2.65 -10.17
N LYS A 9 -4.63 2.62 -9.93
CA LYS A 9 -5.36 3.77 -9.37
C LYS A 9 -4.87 4.13 -7.96
N VAL A 10 -4.68 3.13 -7.10
CA VAL A 10 -4.19 3.32 -5.74
C VAL A 10 -2.77 3.89 -5.76
N LYS A 11 -1.87 3.32 -6.56
CA LYS A 11 -0.49 3.83 -6.70
C LYS A 11 -0.48 5.26 -7.25
N HIS A 12 -1.31 5.56 -8.24
CA HIS A 12 -1.43 6.91 -8.80
C HIS A 12 -1.89 7.92 -7.74
N PHE A 13 -2.95 7.59 -6.99
CA PHE A 13 -3.44 8.42 -5.89
C PHE A 13 -2.33 8.73 -4.88
N PHE A 14 -1.63 7.71 -4.36
CA PHE A 14 -0.61 7.92 -3.33
C PHE A 14 0.64 8.65 -3.83
N ARG A 15 0.97 8.54 -5.12
CA ARG A 15 2.01 9.37 -5.74
C ARG A 15 1.60 10.84 -5.76
N CYS A 16 0.42 11.13 -6.30
CA CYS A 16 -0.10 12.50 -6.38
C CYS A 16 -0.29 13.11 -4.98
N TYR A 17 -0.77 12.33 -4.02
CA TYR A 17 -0.91 12.71 -2.62
C TYR A 17 0.46 13.07 -2.02
N ALA A 18 1.46 12.20 -2.13
CA ALA A 18 2.80 12.43 -1.58
C ALA A 18 3.48 13.66 -2.19
N ILE A 19 3.39 13.84 -3.51
CA ILE A 19 3.96 15.00 -4.20
C ILE A 19 3.30 16.29 -3.71
N ASN A 20 1.98 16.30 -3.56
CA ASN A 20 1.23 17.52 -3.28
C ASN A 20 0.96 17.78 -1.80
N ARG A 21 1.36 16.90 -0.88
CA ARG A 21 1.00 17.02 0.53
C ARG A 21 1.44 18.35 1.14
N HIS A 22 2.59 18.87 0.75
CA HIS A 22 3.09 20.18 1.17
C HIS A 22 2.13 21.34 0.87
N LYS A 23 1.19 21.21 -0.08
CA LYS A 23 0.19 22.26 -0.34
C LYS A 23 -0.83 22.39 0.78
N MET A 24 -1.02 21.34 1.57
CA MET A 24 -1.97 21.35 2.68
C MET A 24 -1.47 22.14 3.89
N THR A 25 -0.15 22.36 4.00
CA THR A 25 0.44 23.15 5.10
C THR A 25 0.19 24.65 4.95
N VAL A 26 -0.14 25.10 3.73
CA VAL A 26 -0.39 26.51 3.38
C VAL A 26 -1.81 26.73 2.86
N LEU A 27 -2.68 25.73 2.97
CA LEU A 27 -4.05 25.82 2.49
C LEU A 27 -4.85 26.82 3.34
N THR A 28 -5.70 27.61 2.69
CA THR A 28 -6.62 28.54 3.37
C THR A 28 -7.48 27.77 4.37
N PRO A 29 -7.63 28.26 5.62
CA PRO A 29 -8.54 27.68 6.59
C PRO A 29 -9.95 27.53 6.02
N SER A 30 -10.58 26.37 6.23
CA SER A 30 -11.91 26.05 5.72
C SER A 30 -12.79 25.43 6.80
N TYR A 31 -14.11 25.46 6.58
CA TYR A 31 -15.06 24.86 7.50
C TYR A 31 -14.91 23.33 7.53
N HIS A 32 -14.84 22.76 8.72
CA HIS A 32 -14.79 21.31 8.89
C HIS A 32 -16.21 20.73 8.83
N ALA A 33 -16.56 20.16 7.67
CA ALA A 33 -17.85 19.50 7.45
C ALA A 33 -17.80 17.98 7.61
N GLU A 34 -16.65 17.37 7.32
CA GLU A 34 -16.51 15.91 7.18
C GLU A 34 -15.35 15.37 8.01
N SER A 35 -15.56 14.18 8.58
CA SER A 35 -14.57 13.48 9.43
C SER A 35 -13.31 13.01 8.69
N TYR A 36 -13.24 13.14 7.37
CA TYR A 36 -12.08 12.77 6.54
C TYR A 36 -11.39 13.99 5.91
N SER A 37 -11.60 15.19 6.46
CA SER A 37 -10.96 16.41 5.96
C SER A 37 -9.42 16.31 5.98
N PRO A 38 -8.70 16.69 4.91
CA PRO A 38 -7.25 16.61 4.85
C PRO A 38 -6.52 17.80 5.52
N ASP A 39 -7.23 18.68 6.23
CA ASP A 39 -6.69 19.91 6.84
C ASP A 39 -5.57 19.62 7.86
N ASP A 40 -4.34 19.96 7.48
CA ASP A 40 -3.12 19.69 8.25
C ASP A 40 -2.93 20.65 9.44
N ASN A 41 -3.72 21.73 9.51
CA ASN A 41 -3.59 22.75 10.55
C ASN A 41 -4.30 22.38 11.86
N ARG A 42 -5.37 21.57 11.81
CA ARG A 42 -6.25 21.33 12.96
C ARG A 42 -6.71 19.89 13.14
N PHE A 43 -6.76 19.09 12.08
CA PHE A 43 -7.41 17.78 12.12
C PHE A 43 -6.49 16.64 11.67
N ASP A 44 -5.96 16.70 10.46
CA ASP A 44 -5.21 15.60 9.84
C ASP A 44 -3.70 15.89 9.85
N HIS A 45 -3.10 15.96 11.04
CA HIS A 45 -1.66 16.22 11.19
C HIS A 45 -0.83 15.08 10.60
N ARG A 46 -0.08 15.37 9.54
CA ARG A 46 0.77 14.39 8.87
C ARG A 46 2.10 14.98 8.47
N GLN A 47 3.03 14.10 8.13
CA GLN A 47 4.26 14.49 7.46
C GLN A 47 3.92 15.12 6.10
N PHE A 48 4.67 16.13 5.69
CA PHE A 48 4.47 16.78 4.39
C PHE A 48 5.53 16.41 3.35
N LEU A 49 6.70 15.91 3.79
CA LEU A 49 7.79 15.46 2.92
C LEU A 49 7.81 13.93 2.83
N TYR A 50 7.09 13.39 1.85
CA TYR A 50 7.03 11.95 1.60
C TYR A 50 7.99 11.48 0.50
N ARG A 51 8.45 10.22 0.60
CA ARG A 51 9.09 9.52 -0.52
C ARG A 51 8.01 9.10 -1.53
N VAL A 52 7.93 9.82 -2.65
CA VAL A 52 6.92 9.64 -3.71
C VAL A 52 6.85 8.23 -4.29
N HIS A 53 7.96 7.49 -4.27
CA HIS A 53 8.04 6.18 -4.91
C HIS A 53 7.37 5.05 -4.08
N TRP A 54 7.15 5.25 -2.77
CA TRP A 54 6.50 4.28 -1.88
C TRP A 54 6.96 2.82 -2.13
N ASN A 55 8.28 2.62 -2.31
CA ASN A 55 8.87 1.39 -2.87
C ASN A 55 8.34 0.10 -2.20
N TRP A 56 8.30 0.10 -0.87
CA TRP A 56 7.87 -1.08 -0.12
C TRP A 56 6.38 -1.34 -0.29
N GLN A 57 5.56 -0.31 -0.15
CA GLN A 57 4.10 -0.39 -0.23
C GLN A 57 3.68 -0.84 -1.64
N PHE A 58 4.28 -0.25 -2.68
CA PHE A 58 3.95 -0.58 -4.06
C PHE A 58 4.39 -2.00 -4.41
N LYS A 59 5.57 -2.43 -3.95
CA LYS A 59 6.01 -3.83 -4.08
C LYS A 59 5.03 -4.80 -3.42
N ARG A 60 4.54 -4.48 -2.21
CA ARG A 60 3.54 -5.32 -1.51
C ARG A 60 2.22 -5.41 -2.28
N ILE A 61 1.76 -4.31 -2.86
CA ILE A 61 0.56 -4.30 -3.73
C ILE A 61 0.78 -5.21 -4.94
N ASP A 62 1.95 -5.14 -5.59
CA ASP A 62 2.26 -5.96 -6.76
C ASP A 62 2.33 -7.45 -6.45
N GLU A 63 2.95 -7.81 -5.32
CA GLU A 63 2.97 -9.19 -4.81
C GLU A 63 1.54 -9.71 -4.54
N ALA A 64 0.70 -8.90 -3.88
CA ALA A 64 -0.68 -9.27 -3.57
C ALA A 64 -1.53 -9.48 -4.84
N VAL A 65 -1.42 -8.58 -5.82
CA VAL A 65 -2.11 -8.72 -7.12
C VAL A 65 -1.66 -10.00 -7.83
N THR A 66 -0.36 -10.28 -7.84
CA THR A 66 0.18 -11.50 -8.45
C THR A 66 -0.38 -12.76 -7.80
N HIS A 67 -0.45 -12.80 -6.47
CA HIS A 67 -1.04 -13.92 -5.73
C HIS A 67 -2.53 -14.12 -6.05
N MET A 68 -3.30 -13.04 -6.12
CA MET A 68 -4.72 -13.09 -6.49
C MET A 68 -4.92 -13.60 -7.92
N GLU A 69 -4.05 -13.21 -8.86
CA GLU A 69 -4.12 -13.71 -10.24
C GLU A 69 -3.78 -15.20 -10.33
N LYS A 70 -2.79 -15.69 -9.56
CA LYS A 70 -2.47 -17.12 -9.47
C LYS A 70 -3.63 -17.92 -8.89
N LYS A 71 -4.25 -17.45 -7.79
CA LYS A 71 -5.42 -18.10 -7.18
C LYS A 71 -6.61 -18.20 -8.15
N LYS A 72 -6.87 -17.14 -8.91
CA LYS A 72 -7.95 -17.14 -9.91
C LYS A 72 -7.69 -18.12 -11.06
N ARG A 73 -6.43 -18.39 -11.41
CA ARG A 73 -6.06 -19.38 -12.44
C ARG A 73 -6.09 -20.83 -11.92
N GLY A 74 -5.87 -21.02 -10.61
CA GLY A 74 -5.87 -22.34 -9.96
C GLY A 74 -7.25 -22.88 -9.57
N SER A 75 -8.35 -22.17 -9.87
CA SER A 75 -9.72 -22.65 -9.62
C SER A 75 -10.31 -23.39 -10.83
N VAL A 76 -9.54 -24.30 -11.42
CA VAL A 76 -10.08 -25.40 -12.23
C VAL A 76 -10.18 -26.59 -11.26
N PRO A 77 -11.34 -27.24 -11.09
CA PRO A 77 -11.45 -28.36 -10.17
C PRO A 77 -10.67 -29.54 -10.76
N ASN A 78 -9.54 -29.85 -10.14
CA ASN A 78 -8.95 -31.19 -10.26
C ASN A 78 -9.52 -32.00 -9.12
N ASP A 79 -10.48 -32.86 -9.43
CA ASP A 79 -10.90 -33.94 -8.55
C ASP A 79 -9.72 -34.91 -8.42
N ALA A 80 -8.84 -34.66 -7.45
CA ALA A 80 -7.83 -35.61 -7.01
C ALA A 80 -7.40 -35.26 -5.58
N GLU A 81 -8.03 -35.99 -4.67
CA GLU A 81 -7.67 -36.25 -3.30
C GLU A 81 -6.15 -36.32 -3.06
N GLN A 82 -5.64 -35.47 -2.15
CA GLN A 82 -4.48 -35.75 -1.29
C GLN A 82 -4.36 -34.66 -0.20
N ASN A 83 -4.75 -35.03 1.02
CA ASN A 83 -4.41 -34.33 2.26
C ASN A 83 -2.87 -34.29 2.40
N PRO A 84 -2.25 -33.21 2.94
CA PRO A 84 -1.92 -33.29 4.36
C PRO A 84 -1.75 -31.96 5.14
N THR A 85 -1.94 -32.09 6.46
CA THR A 85 -1.32 -31.34 7.58
C THR A 85 -1.51 -29.82 7.68
N ILE A 86 -2.25 -29.45 8.72
CA ILE A 86 -2.36 -28.11 9.30
C ILE A 86 -0.95 -27.59 9.66
N ASN A 87 -0.44 -26.64 8.87
CA ASN A 87 0.59 -25.72 9.32
C ASN A 87 -0.06 -24.34 9.46
N HIS A 88 -0.31 -23.98 10.72
CA HIS A 88 -0.73 -22.64 11.12
C HIS A 88 0.43 -21.66 10.88
N MET A 89 0.69 -21.31 9.62
CA MET A 89 1.57 -20.19 9.27
C MET A 89 0.84 -18.90 9.62
N SER A 90 1.19 -18.40 10.79
CA SER A 90 0.92 -17.05 11.27
C SER A 90 0.89 -16.03 10.12
N ILE A 91 -0.24 -15.33 9.97
CA ILE A 91 -0.42 -14.15 9.12
C ILE A 91 0.32 -12.96 9.77
N VAL A 92 1.62 -13.13 10.03
CA VAL A 92 2.46 -12.05 10.53
C VAL A 92 3.48 -11.80 9.42
N PRO A 93 3.42 -10.65 8.73
CA PRO A 93 4.45 -10.29 7.76
C PRO A 93 5.81 -10.27 8.48
N PRO A 94 6.89 -10.72 7.83
CA PRO A 94 8.22 -10.73 8.44
C PRO A 94 8.55 -9.34 8.98
N HIS A 95 8.98 -9.28 10.25
CA HIS A 95 9.32 -8.05 10.95
C HIS A 95 10.30 -7.21 10.11
N PHE A 96 9.82 -6.05 9.67
CA PHE A 96 10.55 -5.13 8.79
C PHE A 96 11.73 -4.50 9.54
N ASN A 97 12.96 -4.88 9.18
CA ASN A 97 14.17 -4.25 9.69
C ASN A 97 14.69 -3.20 8.71
N MET A 98 14.25 -1.95 8.91
CA MET A 98 14.58 -0.79 8.08
C MET A 98 16.09 -0.54 7.92
N ARG A 99 16.92 -1.07 8.84
CA ARG A 99 18.39 -0.87 8.81
C ARG A 99 19.12 -1.77 7.80
N ARG A 100 18.59 -2.94 7.45
CA ARG A 100 19.34 -3.95 6.65
C ARG A 100 19.19 -3.78 5.14
N ASP A 101 18.10 -3.18 4.67
CA ASP A 101 17.82 -2.99 3.24
C ASP A 101 18.37 -1.67 2.65
N ARG A 102 19.17 -0.92 3.41
CA ARG A 102 19.94 0.23 2.88
C ARG A 102 21.21 -0.22 2.18
N LYS A 103 21.11 -1.06 1.14
CA LYS A 103 22.20 -1.15 0.17
C LYS A 103 22.04 0.02 -0.82
N GLY A 104 22.70 1.14 -0.52
CA GLY A 104 23.05 2.15 -1.52
C GLY A 104 22.16 3.39 -1.68
N VAL A 105 21.62 3.96 -0.60
CA VAL A 105 21.11 5.35 -0.66
C VAL A 105 21.93 6.18 0.32
N LEU A 106 23.02 6.77 -0.20
CA LEU A 106 23.65 7.92 0.41
C LEU A 106 22.66 9.11 0.33
N ILE A 107 22.78 9.98 1.32
CA ILE A 107 22.07 11.25 1.50
C ILE A 107 22.30 12.13 0.27
#